data_AF-A0AAV1D1B8-F1
#
_entry.id   AF-A0AAV1D1B8-F1
#
_cell.length_a   1.000
_cell.length_b   1.000
_cell.length_c   1.000
_cell.angle_alpha   90.00
_cell.angle_beta   90.00
_cell.angle_gamma   90.00
#
_symmetry.space_group_name_H-M   'P 1'
#
loop_
_entity.id
_entity.type
_entity.pdbx_description
1 polymer ?
#
loop_
_entity_poly.entity_id
_entity_poly.type
_entity_poly.pdbx_seq_one_letter_code
_entity_poly.pdbx_strand_id
1 'polypeptide(L)'
;MGSEGPPAVTIHVTGFKKFHGVAENPTETIVNNLKDYMKKRGLPKGVILGSCNVLETAGQGAALPLYQTLQSSLSRDANDASPARVIWVHFGVNSGATRFAIESQAVNEATFRCPDEMGWKPQKVPIIPADGGISRTREVKLFLCLISFYCLCSFFAIFMV
;
A
#
# COMPACT_ATOMS: atom_id res chain seq x y z
N MET A 1 21.03 -34.20 -6.58
CA MET A 1 20.75 -33.49 -5.32
C MET A 1 20.54 -32.02 -5.67
N GLY A 2 19.34 -31.65 -6.10
CA GLY A 2 18.99 -30.26 -6.40
C GLY A 2 18.07 -29.75 -5.30
N SER A 3 18.58 -28.96 -4.38
CA SER A 3 17.74 -28.21 -3.46
C SER A 3 17.14 -27.05 -4.25
N GLU A 4 15.89 -27.16 -4.68
CA GLU A 4 15.13 -26.01 -5.13
C GLU A 4 15.12 -25.00 -3.98
N GLY A 5 15.75 -23.85 -4.19
CA GLY A 5 15.71 -22.75 -3.24
C GLY A 5 14.27 -22.28 -3.03
N PRO A 6 13.96 -21.62 -1.90
CA PRO A 6 12.63 -21.09 -1.67
C PRO A 6 12.18 -20.20 -2.85
N PRO A 7 10.89 -20.25 -3.23
CA PRO A 7 10.39 -19.50 -4.38
C PRO A 7 10.63 -18.00 -4.19
N ALA A 8 10.95 -17.31 -5.28
CA ALA A 8 11.21 -15.88 -5.25
C ALA A 8 9.97 -15.10 -4.76
N VAL A 9 10.22 -14.08 -3.95
CA VAL A 9 9.22 -13.19 -3.38
C VAL A 9 9.36 -11.81 -4.03
N THR A 10 8.33 -11.35 -4.73
CA THR A 10 8.28 -10.01 -5.31
C THR A 10 7.55 -9.06 -4.37
N ILE A 11 8.18 -7.95 -4.02
CA ILE A 11 7.61 -6.92 -3.14
C ILE A 11 7.29 -5.68 -3.95
N HIS A 12 6.03 -5.27 -3.94
CA HIS A 12 5.56 -4.01 -4.52
C HIS A 12 5.29 -3.01 -3.40
N VAL A 13 5.78 -1.79 -3.56
CA VAL A 13 5.70 -0.76 -2.54
C VAL A 13 4.92 0.44 -3.04
N THR A 14 4.03 0.93 -2.20
CA THR A 14 3.27 2.16 -2.46
C THR A 14 3.41 3.12 -1.29
N GLY A 15 3.30 4.41 -1.59
CA GLY A 15 3.27 5.50 -0.61
C GLY A 15 2.42 6.63 -1.16
N PHE A 16 2.41 7.76 -0.47
CA PHE A 16 1.54 8.88 -0.82
C PHE A 16 2.33 10.15 -1.08
N LYS A 17 1.84 10.96 -2.01
CA LYS A 17 2.33 12.33 -2.23
C LYS A 17 2.08 13.21 -1.00
N LYS A 18 2.65 14.42 -1.03
CA LYS A 18 2.28 15.51 -0.13
C LYS A 18 0.77 15.83 -0.17
N PHE A 19 0.25 16.31 0.95
CA PHE A 19 -1.14 16.74 1.13
C PHE A 19 -1.21 18.03 1.95
N HIS A 20 -2.42 18.59 2.06
CA HIS A 20 -2.70 19.89 2.63
C HIS A 20 -2.02 20.10 3.99
N GLY A 21 -1.13 21.11 4.06
CA GLY A 21 -0.42 21.48 5.27
C GLY A 21 0.83 20.64 5.58
N VAL A 22 1.16 19.63 4.78
CA VAL A 22 2.37 18.81 4.93
C VAL A 22 3.27 19.03 3.70
N ALA A 23 4.31 19.85 3.87
CA ALA A 23 5.23 20.22 2.79
C ALA A 23 5.98 18.99 2.21
N GLU A 24 6.29 18.01 3.06
CA GLU A 24 7.00 16.79 2.69
C GLU A 24 6.34 15.57 3.33
N ASN A 25 5.96 14.59 2.51
CA ASN A 25 5.46 13.31 3.01
C ASN A 25 6.65 12.32 3.16
N PRO A 26 6.91 11.79 4.36
CA PRO A 26 7.99 10.82 4.54
C PRO A 26 7.80 9.54 3.70
N THR A 27 6.55 9.16 3.41
CA THR A 27 6.26 7.96 2.59
C THR A 27 6.67 8.16 1.13
N GLU A 28 6.44 9.34 0.55
CA GLU A 28 6.93 9.72 -0.77
C GLU A 28 8.47 9.60 -0.83
N THR A 29 9.14 10.14 0.19
CA THR A 29 10.61 10.08 0.29
C THR A 29 11.10 8.64 0.37
N ILE A 30 10.48 7.80 1.20
CA ILE A 30 10.85 6.37 1.32
C ILE A 30 10.70 5.66 -0.02
N VAL A 31 9.54 5.79 -0.68
CA VAL A 31 9.25 5.06 -1.92
C VAL A 31 10.14 5.50 -3.07
N ASN A 32 10.38 6.80 -3.21
CA ASN A 32 11.27 7.34 -4.26
C ASN A 32 12.71 6.86 -4.09
N ASN A 33 13.21 6.79 -2.86
CA ASN A 33 14.60 6.40 -2.58
C ASN A 33 14.80 4.88 -2.48
N LEU A 34 13.73 4.09 -2.31
CA LEU A 34 13.82 2.66 -2.02
C LEU A 34 14.60 1.89 -3.10
N LYS A 35 14.32 2.18 -4.37
CA LYS A 35 14.97 1.49 -5.49
C LYS A 35 16.48 1.69 -5.48
N ASP A 36 16.95 2.91 -5.27
CA ASP A 36 18.38 3.22 -5.24
C ASP A 36 19.05 2.76 -3.94
N TYR A 37 18.33 2.80 -2.82
CA TYR A 37 18.78 2.23 -1.56
C TYR A 37 19.04 0.72 -1.70
N MET A 38 18.11 -0.02 -2.32
CA MET A 38 18.23 -1.47 -2.51
C MET A 38 19.32 -1.83 -3.53
N LYS A 39 19.57 -1.01 -4.56
CA LYS A 39 20.74 -1.20 -5.44
C LYS A 39 22.06 -1.07 -4.68
N LYS A 40 22.15 -0.10 -3.75
CA LYS A 40 23.37 0.15 -2.97
C LYS A 40 23.60 -0.89 -1.88
N ARG A 41 22.55 -1.34 -1.20
CA ARG A 41 22.64 -2.29 -0.08
C ARG A 41 22.50 -3.75 -0.49
N GLY A 42 21.98 -4.01 -1.70
CA GLY A 42 21.58 -5.34 -2.14
C GLY A 42 20.23 -5.75 -1.58
N LEU A 43 19.60 -6.72 -2.23
CA LEU A 43 18.39 -7.39 -1.77
C LEU A 43 18.74 -8.75 -1.16
N PRO A 44 17.99 -9.23 -0.15
CA PRO A 44 18.13 -10.60 0.33
C PRO A 44 17.94 -11.61 -0.82
N LYS A 45 18.60 -12.77 -0.72
CA LYS A 45 18.45 -13.83 -1.71
C LYS A 45 16.98 -14.25 -1.81
N GLY A 46 16.48 -14.33 -3.04
CA GLY A 46 15.09 -14.70 -3.31
C GLY A 46 14.08 -13.57 -3.11
N VAL A 47 14.51 -12.32 -2.88
CA VAL A 47 13.62 -11.15 -2.84
C VAL A 47 13.84 -10.28 -4.07
N ILE A 48 12.75 -9.95 -4.74
CA ILE A 48 12.70 -9.07 -5.91
C ILE A 48 11.93 -7.81 -5.52
N LEU A 49 12.53 -6.64 -5.73
CA LEU A 49 11.78 -5.39 -5.65
C LEU A 49 11.03 -5.19 -6.97
N GLY A 50 9.69 -5.23 -6.91
CA GLY A 50 8.81 -4.98 -8.03
C GLY A 50 8.64 -3.48 -8.30
N SER A 51 7.41 -2.98 -8.16
CA SER A 51 7.11 -1.56 -8.35
C SER A 51 7.30 -0.75 -7.06
N CYS A 52 7.58 0.55 -7.22
CA CYS A 52 7.62 1.55 -6.16
C CYS A 52 6.83 2.76 -6.65
N ASN A 53 5.57 2.89 -6.23
CA ASN A 53 4.63 3.86 -6.79
C ASN A 53 4.16 4.84 -5.71
N VAL A 54 4.24 6.14 -6.00
CA VAL A 54 3.69 7.19 -5.14
C VAL A 54 2.30 7.57 -5.65
N LEU A 55 1.30 7.40 -4.80
CA LEU A 55 -0.12 7.65 -5.11
C LEU A 55 -0.53 9.06 -4.69
N GLU A 56 -1.52 9.62 -5.37
CA GLU A 56 -2.16 10.87 -4.94
C GLU A 56 -2.81 10.69 -3.56
N THR A 57 -2.77 11.72 -2.73
CA THR A 57 -3.49 11.78 -1.44
C THR A 57 -4.96 12.12 -1.64
N ALA A 58 -5.63 11.39 -2.52
CA ALA A 58 -7.03 11.59 -2.87
C ALA A 58 -7.74 10.27 -3.10
N GLY A 59 -8.92 10.10 -2.49
CA GLY A 59 -9.77 8.90 -2.53
C GLY A 59 -9.83 8.26 -3.90
N GLN A 60 -10.41 9.05 -4.79
CA GLN A 60 -10.65 8.70 -6.17
C GLN A 60 -9.36 8.76 -7.01
N GLY A 61 -8.45 9.69 -6.69
CA GLY A 61 -7.19 9.87 -7.43
C GLY A 61 -6.20 8.72 -7.25
N ALA A 62 -6.21 8.05 -6.10
CA ALA A 62 -5.31 6.94 -5.78
C ALA A 62 -5.83 5.57 -6.27
N ALA A 63 -7.15 5.42 -6.44
CA ALA A 63 -7.77 4.12 -6.70
C ALA A 63 -7.29 3.50 -8.01
N LEU A 64 -7.37 4.23 -9.13
CA LEU A 64 -6.99 3.70 -10.44
C LEU A 64 -5.51 3.31 -10.52
N PRO A 65 -4.53 4.16 -10.12
CA PRO A 65 -3.12 3.78 -10.13
C PRO A 65 -2.81 2.58 -9.23
N LEU A 66 -3.52 2.45 -8.10
CA LEU A 66 -3.38 1.29 -7.25
C LEU A 66 -3.88 0.02 -7.93
N TYR A 67 -5.08 0.03 -8.51
CA TYR A 67 -5.62 -1.12 -9.23
C TYR A 67 -4.72 -1.55 -10.38
N GLN A 68 -4.19 -0.59 -11.13
CA GLN A 68 -3.22 -0.88 -12.19
C GLN A 68 -1.95 -1.53 -11.63
N THR A 69 -1.46 -1.05 -10.48
CA THR A 69 -0.30 -1.65 -9.80
C THR A 69 -0.58 -3.09 -9.39
N LEU A 70 -1.74 -3.34 -8.76
CA LEU A 70 -2.17 -4.68 -8.36
C LEU A 70 -2.29 -5.62 -9.57
N GLN A 71 -2.97 -5.19 -10.62
CA GLN A 71 -3.15 -5.99 -11.84
C GLN A 71 -1.81 -6.31 -12.50
N SER A 72 -0.93 -5.31 -12.66
CA SER A 72 0.39 -5.52 -13.27
C SER A 72 1.26 -6.51 -12.52
N SER A 73 1.11 -6.60 -11.19
CA SER A 73 1.84 -7.56 -10.36
C SER A 73 1.28 -8.98 -10.40
N LEU A 74 0.05 -9.15 -10.88
CA LEU A 74 -0.60 -10.45 -11.05
C LEU A 74 -0.41 -11.01 -12.47
N SER A 75 -0.27 -10.14 -13.47
CA SER A 75 0.00 -10.52 -14.86
C SER A 75 1.41 -11.11 -14.99
N ARG A 76 1.51 -12.44 -14.98
CA ARG A 76 2.76 -13.18 -15.26
C ARG A 76 2.82 -13.61 -16.71
N ASP A 77 4.03 -13.72 -17.23
CA ASP A 77 4.29 -14.43 -18.48
C ASP A 77 3.94 -15.91 -18.29
N ALA A 78 3.15 -16.47 -19.20
CA ALA A 78 2.68 -17.86 -19.16
C ALA A 78 3.80 -18.93 -19.16
N ASN A 79 5.06 -18.50 -19.34
CA ASN A 79 6.24 -19.36 -19.37
C ASN A 79 6.92 -19.55 -18.00
N ASP A 80 6.51 -18.82 -16.95
CA ASP A 80 7.17 -18.89 -15.64
C ASP A 80 6.42 -19.88 -14.72
N ALA A 81 6.91 -21.12 -14.67
CA ALA A 81 6.25 -22.26 -14.03
C ALA A 81 6.29 -22.27 -12.49
N SER A 82 6.97 -21.30 -11.86
CA SER A 82 7.08 -21.23 -10.39
C SER A 82 6.02 -20.32 -9.76
N PRO A 83 5.40 -20.71 -8.63
CA PRO A 83 4.49 -19.83 -7.91
C PRO A 83 5.29 -18.69 -7.27
N ALA A 84 5.50 -17.59 -7.99
CA ALA A 84 6.08 -16.39 -7.42
C ALA A 84 5.18 -15.89 -6.28
N ARG A 85 5.75 -15.53 -5.14
CA ARG A 85 4.98 -14.98 -4.02
C ARG A 85 5.00 -13.46 -4.15
N VAL A 86 3.82 -12.84 -4.25
CA VAL A 86 3.70 -11.37 -4.33
C VAL A 86 3.35 -10.84 -2.94
N ILE A 87 4.07 -9.80 -2.50
CA ILE A 87 3.78 -9.03 -1.29
C ILE A 87 3.56 -7.59 -1.70
N TRP A 88 2.45 -7.00 -1.28
CA TRP A 88 2.24 -5.56 -1.39
C TRP A 88 2.49 -4.90 -0.04
N VAL A 89 3.25 -3.81 -0.06
CA VAL A 89 3.53 -2.96 1.09
C VAL A 89 3.01 -1.56 0.79
N HIS A 90 2.15 -1.03 1.64
CA HIS A 90 1.56 0.30 1.47
C HIS A 90 1.88 1.17 2.68
N PHE A 91 2.58 2.27 2.45
CA PHE A 91 3.02 3.20 3.49
C PHE A 91 2.05 4.37 3.65
N GLY A 92 1.57 4.60 4.87
CA GLY A 92 0.84 5.79 5.31
C GLY A 92 1.65 6.67 6.29
N VAL A 93 1.13 7.86 6.65
CA VAL A 93 1.83 8.84 7.51
C VAL A 93 1.09 9.25 8.80
N ASN A 94 1.75 9.09 9.95
CA ASN A 94 1.34 9.46 11.32
C ASN A 94 2.21 10.58 11.88
N SER A 95 1.82 11.84 11.75
CA SER A 95 2.46 12.92 12.50
C SER A 95 2.28 12.83 14.03
N GLY A 96 1.47 11.92 14.56
CA GLY A 96 1.28 11.67 15.99
C GLY A 96 2.01 10.43 16.52
N ALA A 97 2.55 9.55 15.67
CA ALA A 97 3.30 8.38 16.13
C ALA A 97 4.81 8.64 16.12
N THR A 98 5.47 8.00 17.06
CA THR A 98 6.93 8.04 17.22
C THR A 98 7.63 6.80 16.66
N ARG A 99 6.86 5.82 16.14
CA ARG A 99 7.35 4.50 15.70
C ARG A 99 6.50 3.95 14.56
N PHE A 100 7.10 3.06 13.77
CA PHE A 100 6.40 2.26 12.75
C PHE A 100 5.32 1.38 13.40
N ALA A 101 4.15 1.32 12.78
CA ALA A 101 3.05 0.44 13.14
C ALA A 101 2.61 -0.37 11.91
N ILE A 102 2.21 -1.62 12.15
CA ILE A 102 1.65 -2.50 11.12
C ILE A 102 0.15 -2.56 11.38
N GLU A 103 -0.64 -2.26 10.35
CA GLU A 103 -2.09 -2.41 10.43
C GLU A 103 -2.46 -3.88 10.36
N SER A 104 -3.23 -4.34 11.34
CA SER A 104 -3.75 -5.71 11.36
C SER A 104 -5.11 -5.83 10.68
N GLN A 105 -5.82 -4.72 10.46
CA GLN A 105 -7.18 -4.71 9.96
C GLN A 105 -7.48 -3.45 9.12
N ALA A 106 -8.38 -3.61 8.15
CA ALA A 106 -8.97 -2.52 7.36
C ALA A 106 -10.50 -2.56 7.51
N VAL A 107 -11.11 -1.41 7.82
CA VAL A 107 -12.56 -1.25 7.98
C VAL A 107 -13.14 -0.70 6.68
N ASN A 108 -14.30 -1.21 6.24
CA ASN A 108 -15.02 -0.75 5.05
C ASN A 108 -15.76 0.57 5.31
N GLU A 109 -15.13 1.54 5.95
CA GLU A 109 -15.72 2.85 6.26
C GLU A 109 -14.79 3.96 5.78
N ALA A 110 -15.32 4.87 4.95
CA ALA A 110 -14.70 6.13 4.63
C ALA A 110 -15.34 7.26 5.45
N THR A 111 -14.58 7.76 6.42
CA THR A 111 -14.94 8.94 7.22
C THR A 111 -13.71 9.84 7.34
N PHE A 112 -13.72 10.99 6.68
CA PHE A 112 -12.59 11.92 6.67
C PHE A 112 -12.86 13.14 7.54
N ARG A 113 -11.89 13.53 8.37
CA ARG A 113 -12.02 14.72 9.23
C ARG A 113 -11.82 16.02 8.45
N CYS A 114 -10.96 16.01 7.44
CA CYS A 114 -10.79 17.08 6.46
C CYS A 114 -11.03 16.55 5.04
N PRO A 115 -11.31 17.41 4.05
CA PRO A 115 -11.31 17.00 2.65
C PRO A 115 -9.93 16.47 2.23
N ASP A 116 -9.92 15.55 1.27
CA ASP A 116 -8.70 15.15 0.57
C ASP A 116 -8.24 16.22 -0.45
N GLU A 117 -7.17 15.94 -1.20
CA GLU A 117 -6.64 16.88 -2.20
C GLU A 117 -7.60 17.19 -3.36
N MET A 118 -8.65 16.38 -3.56
CA MET A 118 -9.70 16.61 -4.55
C MET A 118 -10.99 17.16 -3.91
N GLY A 119 -10.96 17.52 -2.63
CA GLY A 119 -12.11 18.07 -1.91
C GLY A 119 -13.12 17.02 -1.44
N TRP A 120 -12.83 15.72 -1.58
CA TRP A 120 -13.73 14.67 -1.15
C TRP A 120 -13.65 14.48 0.37
N LYS A 121 -14.79 14.59 1.05
CA LYS A 121 -14.92 14.45 2.51
C LYS A 121 -16.10 13.53 2.88
N PRO A 122 -15.97 12.21 2.67
CA PRO A 122 -17.01 11.26 3.02
C PRO A 122 -17.28 11.21 4.53
N GLN A 123 -18.50 10.87 4.91
CA GLN A 123 -18.93 10.67 6.30
C GLN A 123 -19.74 9.38 6.40
N LYS A 124 -19.20 8.36 7.08
CA LYS A 124 -19.84 7.05 7.32
C LYS A 124 -20.35 6.37 6.05
N VAL A 125 -19.58 6.44 4.96
CA VAL A 125 -19.92 5.77 3.69
C VAL A 125 -19.09 4.49 3.53
N PRO A 126 -19.62 3.44 2.91
CA PRO A 126 -18.83 2.25 2.59
C PRO A 126 -17.75 2.58 1.55
N ILE A 127 -16.55 2.02 1.72
CA ILE A 127 -15.47 2.16 0.74
C ILE A 127 -15.81 1.37 -0.52
N ILE A 128 -16.20 0.11 -0.35
CA ILE A 128 -16.68 -0.77 -1.41
C ILE A 128 -18.11 -1.20 -1.02
N PRO A 129 -19.15 -0.64 -1.68
CA PRO A 129 -20.54 -1.00 -1.37
C PRO A 129 -20.82 -2.51 -1.55
N ALA A 130 -20.14 -3.16 -2.49
CA ALA A 130 -20.27 -4.60 -2.74
C ALA A 130 -19.73 -5.49 -1.59
N ASP A 131 -18.86 -4.96 -0.73
CA ASP A 131 -18.28 -5.69 0.41
C ASP A 131 -19.19 -5.70 1.64
N GLY A 132 -20.35 -5.05 1.56
CA GLY A 132 -21.33 -4.95 2.64
C GLY A 132 -21.27 -3.62 3.40
N GLY A 133 -21.77 -3.63 4.63
CA GLY A 133 -21.90 -2.43 5.46
C GLY A 133 -20.56 -1.87 5.97
N ILE A 134 -20.62 -0.69 6.57
CA ILE A 134 -19.45 0.08 7.04
C ILE A 134 -18.65 -0.60 8.16
N SER A 135 -19.27 -1.49 8.94
CA SER A 135 -18.62 -2.24 10.01
C SER A 135 -17.86 -3.48 9.51
N ARG A 136 -17.91 -3.77 8.20
CA ARG A 136 -17.18 -4.90 7.62
C ARG A 136 -15.69 -4.67 7.78
N THR A 137 -14.99 -5.65 8.35
CA THR A 137 -13.54 -5.61 8.49
C THR A 137 -12.89 -6.69 7.63
N ARG A 138 -11.67 -6.41 7.18
CA ARG A 138 -10.79 -7.39 6.55
C ARG A 138 -9.50 -7.46 7.35
N GLU A 139 -9.07 -8.67 7.69
CA GLU A 139 -7.80 -8.88 8.37
C GLU A 139 -6.64 -8.83 7.37
N VAL A 140 -5.60 -8.10 7.76
CA VAL A 140 -4.35 -8.06 7.04
C VAL A 140 -3.62 -9.38 7.29
N LYS A 141 -3.70 -10.29 6.32
CA LYS A 141 -2.74 -11.39 6.25
C LYS A 141 -1.42 -10.77 5.81
N LEU A 142 -0.33 -11.04 6.54
CA LEU A 142 1.02 -10.47 6.38
C LEU A 142 1.61 -10.47 4.94
N PHE A 143 0.91 -11.07 3.98
CA PHE A 143 1.17 -11.00 2.54
C PHE A 143 0.65 -9.72 1.85
N LEU A 144 -0.13 -8.87 2.54
CA LEU A 144 -0.65 -7.57 2.06
C LEU A 144 -0.43 -6.51 3.15
N CYS A 145 0.83 -6.12 3.40
CA CYS A 145 1.19 -5.28 4.54
C CYS A 145 0.82 -3.81 4.32
N LEU A 146 -0.20 -3.32 5.02
CA LEU A 146 -0.44 -1.89 5.23
C LEU A 146 0.42 -1.45 6.43
N ILE A 147 1.48 -0.65 6.19
CA ILE A 147 2.22 0.03 7.25
C ILE A 147 1.60 1.42 7.36
N SER A 148 0.53 1.54 8.15
CA SER A 148 -0.09 2.84 8.39
C SER A 148 0.59 3.57 9.54
N PHE A 149 1.34 4.56 9.12
CA PHE A 149 1.31 5.86 9.73
C PHE A 149 -0.09 6.46 10.13
N TYR A 150 -0.74 6.27 11.29
CA TYR A 150 -2.01 6.97 11.68
C TYR A 150 -2.02 8.48 12.08
N CYS A 151 -1.89 9.51 11.21
CA CYS A 151 -2.18 10.88 11.70
C CYS A 151 -3.53 11.39 11.30
N LEU A 152 -4.16 12.03 12.29
CA LEU A 152 -5.12 13.12 12.18
C LEU A 152 -5.71 13.23 10.78
N CYS A 153 -6.82 12.52 10.60
CA CYS A 153 -7.65 12.36 9.39
C CYS A 153 -7.45 11.02 8.70
N SER A 154 -7.84 9.90 9.35
CA SER A 154 -8.09 8.56 8.78
C SER A 154 -7.67 8.38 7.31
N PHE A 155 -6.36 8.44 7.06
CA PHE A 155 -5.80 8.29 5.73
C PHE A 155 -5.85 6.79 5.45
N PHE A 156 -6.94 6.40 4.81
CA PHE A 156 -6.95 5.34 3.80
C PHE A 156 -6.66 3.91 4.27
N ALA A 157 -7.73 3.26 4.77
CA ALA A 157 -7.91 1.82 4.66
C ALA A 157 -8.17 1.45 3.18
N ILE A 158 -7.15 1.57 2.35
CA ILE A 158 -7.22 1.39 0.89
C ILE A 158 -7.31 -0.09 0.54
N PHE A 159 -8.44 -0.46 -0.04
CA PHE A 159 -8.60 -1.49 -1.06
C PHE A 159 -7.85 -2.81 -0.84
N MET A 160 -8.39 -3.67 0.02
CA MET A 160 -8.24 -5.12 -0.16
C MET A 160 -9.21 -5.57 -1.26
N VAL A 161 -8.72 -5.65 -2.49
CA VAL A 161 -9.25 -6.61 -3.47
C VAL A 161 -8.41 -7.87 -3.40
#